data_AF-A0A2J4QLS8-F1
#
_entry.id   AF-A0A2J4QLS8-F1
#
_cell.length_a   1.000
_cell.length_b   1.000
_cell.length_c   1.000
_cell.angle_alpha   90.00
_cell.angle_beta   90.00
_cell.angle_gamma   90.00
#
_symmetry.space_group_name_H-M   'P 1'
#
loop_
_entity.id
_entity.type
_entity.pdbx_description
1 polymer ?
#
loop_
_entity_poly.entity_id
_entity_poly.type
_entity_poly.pdbx_seq_one_letter_code
_entity_poly.pdbx_strand_id
1 'polypeptide(L)'
;YYHIDEELWRDSKMLFHLSALSLQSARHEKHRQRQSGRLKNLPNISFHMELQLINSGITDELMLRKIGAKEAWLRLRKINKALTVNILYSLQGAIEGVHAATLPTQQRQELENWATEQMRESEGYSG
;
A
#
# COMPACT_ATOMS: atom_id res chain seq x y z
N TYR A 1 7.19 -5.04 -56.18
CA TYR A 1 7.79 -3.93 -55.43
C TYR A 1 6.71 -3.36 -54.51
N TYR A 2 6.69 -3.80 -53.26
CA TYR A 2 5.76 -3.27 -52.26
C TYR A 2 6.36 -1.98 -51.70
N HIS A 3 5.71 -0.85 -51.98
CA HIS A 3 6.01 0.42 -51.34
C HIS A 3 5.63 0.29 -49.86
N ILE A 4 6.62 0.15 -48.99
CA ILE A 4 6.41 0.26 -47.55
C ILE A 4 6.35 1.75 -47.26
N ASP A 5 5.17 2.24 -46.83
CA ASP A 5 4.96 3.62 -46.45
C ASP A 5 5.86 4.01 -45.26
N GLU A 6 6.64 5.07 -45.45
CA GLU A 6 7.57 5.66 -44.47
C GLU A 6 6.88 6.18 -43.19
N GLU A 7 5.55 6.27 -43.17
CA GLU A 7 4.78 6.71 -42.02
C GLU A 7 4.78 5.69 -40.85
N LEU A 8 4.89 4.39 -41.14
CA LEU A 8 4.84 3.34 -40.10
C LEU A 8 6.13 3.28 -39.25
N TRP A 9 7.23 3.84 -39.75
CA TRP A 9 8.53 3.89 -39.06
C TRP A 9 8.66 5.09 -38.11
N ARG A 10 7.74 6.06 -38.15
CA ARG A 10 7.74 7.21 -37.24
C ARG A 10 7.36 6.86 -35.80
N ASP A 11 6.70 5.73 -35.57
CA ASP A 11 6.21 5.34 -34.24
C ASP A 11 7.15 4.37 -33.49
N SER A 12 8.12 3.77 -34.16
CA SER A 12 9.09 2.85 -33.53
C SER A 12 10.00 3.56 -32.52
N LYS A 13 10.42 4.80 -32.82
CA LYS A 13 11.25 5.60 -31.91
C LYS A 13 10.48 6.03 -30.67
N MET A 14 9.21 6.41 -30.82
CA MET A 14 8.35 6.79 -29.71
C MET A 14 8.01 5.58 -28.83
N LEU A 15 7.68 4.44 -29.43
CA LEU A 15 7.46 3.18 -28.71
C LEU A 15 8.73 2.70 -27.98
N PHE A 16 9.90 2.82 -28.62
CA PHE A 16 11.18 2.55 -27.97
C PHE A 16 11.43 3.51 -26.79
N HIS A 17 11.14 4.80 -26.96
CA HIS A 17 11.27 5.79 -25.89
C HIS A 17 10.34 5.50 -24.70
N LEU A 18 9.05 5.21 -24.96
CA LEU A 18 8.07 4.87 -23.92
C LEU A 18 8.43 3.57 -23.21
N SER A 19 8.92 2.55 -23.94
CA SER A 19 9.37 1.29 -23.33
C SER A 19 10.62 1.50 -22.46
N ALA A 20 11.56 2.34 -22.90
CA ALA A 20 12.75 2.70 -22.12
C ALA A 20 12.37 3.47 -20.84
N LEU A 21 11.45 4.44 -20.92
CA LEU A 21 10.94 5.18 -19.76
C LEU A 21 10.19 4.28 -18.78
N SER A 22 9.35 3.37 -19.28
CA SER A 22 8.64 2.40 -18.44
C SER A 22 9.61 1.47 -17.72
N LEU A 23 10.64 0.97 -18.42
CA LEU A 23 11.68 0.14 -17.83
C LEU A 23 12.51 0.89 -16.77
N GLN A 24 12.88 2.14 -17.06
CA GLN A 24 13.60 2.99 -16.11
C GLN A 24 12.76 3.23 -14.85
N SER A 25 11.48 3.58 -15.02
CA SER A 25 10.55 3.80 -13.90
C SER A 25 10.38 2.54 -13.05
N ALA A 26 10.21 1.37 -13.68
CA ALA A 26 10.14 0.08 -12.98
C ALA A 26 11.44 -0.26 -12.21
N ARG A 27 12.61 0.08 -12.77
CA ARG A 27 13.90 -0.08 -12.10
C ARG A 27 14.03 0.84 -10.89
N HIS A 28 13.66 2.12 -11.03
CA HIS A 28 13.67 3.07 -9.92
C HIS A 28 12.69 2.66 -8.81
N GLU A 29 11.49 2.22 -9.17
CA GLU A 29 10.49 1.70 -8.22
C GLU A 29 11.05 0.51 -7.43
N LYS A 30 11.63 -0.47 -8.13
CA LYS A 30 12.25 -1.66 -7.50
C LYS A 30 13.44 -1.29 -6.62
N HIS A 31 14.23 -0.30 -7.01
CA HIS A 31 15.36 0.18 -6.21
C HIS A 31 14.89 0.92 -4.96
N ARG A 32 13.88 1.79 -5.09
CA ARG A 32 13.27 2.50 -3.97
C ARG A 32 12.75 1.52 -2.93
N GLN A 33 11.98 0.51 -3.33
CA GLN A 33 11.46 -0.53 -2.45
C GLN A 33 12.55 -1.31 -1.69
N ARG A 34 13.72 -1.52 -2.32
CA ARG A 34 14.86 -2.16 -1.65
C ARG A 34 15.48 -1.24 -0.59
N GLN A 35 15.53 0.06 -0.84
CA GLN A 35 16.10 1.05 0.08
C GLN A 35 15.15 1.45 1.21
N SER A 36 13.84 1.47 0.96
CA SER A 36 12.82 1.90 1.92
C SER A 36 12.43 0.86 2.97
N GLY A 37 12.96 -0.36 2.88
CA GLY A 37 12.65 -1.45 3.79
C GLY A 37 11.43 -2.27 3.31
N ARG A 38 11.53 -3.60 3.41
CA ARG A 38 10.41 -4.49 3.08
C ARG A 38 9.40 -4.51 4.22
N LEU A 39 8.11 -4.42 3.89
CA LEU A 39 7.02 -4.46 4.86
C LEU A 39 7.06 -5.71 5.74
N LYS A 40 7.40 -6.88 5.19
CA LYS A 40 7.54 -8.12 5.96
C LYS A 40 8.64 -8.10 7.04
N ASN A 41 9.54 -7.11 7.02
CA ASN A 41 10.58 -6.96 8.04
C ASN A 41 10.07 -6.21 9.27
N LEU A 42 8.90 -5.56 9.17
CA LEU A 42 8.26 -4.87 10.29
C LEU A 42 7.61 -5.86 11.25
N PRO A 43 7.56 -5.54 12.56
CA PRO A 43 6.82 -6.36 13.51
C PRO A 43 5.33 -6.39 13.11
N ASN A 44 4.66 -7.50 13.40
CA ASN A 44 3.23 -7.72 13.14
C ASN A 44 2.83 -7.80 11.64
N ILE A 45 3.76 -7.68 10.69
CA ILE A 45 3.47 -7.78 9.25
C ILE A 45 3.92 -9.15 8.72
N SER A 46 2.95 -10.05 8.52
CA SER A 46 3.18 -11.32 7.84
C SER A 46 3.32 -11.13 6.32
N PHE A 47 3.80 -12.16 5.61
CA PHE A 47 3.84 -12.13 4.13
C PHE A 47 2.46 -11.91 3.50
N HIS A 48 1.40 -12.52 4.07
CA HIS A 48 0.04 -12.30 3.61
C HIS A 48 -0.40 -10.84 3.80
N MET A 49 -0.03 -10.24 4.94
CA MET A 49 -0.31 -8.83 5.22
C MET A 49 0.47 -7.90 4.27
N GLU A 50 1.75 -8.20 3.97
CA GLU A 50 2.54 -7.49 2.95
C GLU A 50 1.84 -7.50 1.59
N LEU A 51 1.31 -8.66 1.15
CA LEU A 51 0.56 -8.75 -0.10
C LEU A 51 -0.72 -7.91 -0.09
N GLN A 52 -1.49 -7.92 1.01
CA GLN A 52 -2.68 -7.09 1.13
C GLN A 52 -2.35 -5.59 1.08
N LEU A 53 -1.28 -5.18 1.76
CA LEU A 53 -0.78 -3.81 1.73
C LEU A 53 -0.40 -3.39 0.31
N ILE A 54 0.39 -4.21 -0.40
CA ILE A 54 0.78 -3.97 -1.79
C ILE A 54 -0.46 -3.85 -2.69
N ASN A 55 -1.43 -4.75 -2.55
CA ASN A 55 -2.67 -4.71 -3.33
C ASN A 55 -3.53 -3.48 -3.03
N SER A 56 -3.39 -2.89 -1.85
CA SER A 56 -4.01 -1.62 -1.45
C SER A 56 -3.19 -0.37 -1.83
N GLY A 57 -2.08 -0.57 -2.56
CA GLY A 57 -1.20 0.50 -3.03
C GLY A 57 -0.16 0.95 -2.02
N ILE A 58 0.12 0.17 -0.97
CA ILE A 58 1.13 0.45 0.07
C ILE A 58 2.30 -0.50 -0.16
N THR A 59 3.35 -0.02 -0.83
CA THR A 59 4.40 -0.90 -1.38
C THR A 59 5.63 -1.04 -0.51
N ASP A 60 5.85 -0.12 0.44
CA ASP A 60 7.02 -0.14 1.32
C ASP A 60 6.78 0.49 2.69
N GLU A 61 7.75 0.29 3.60
CA GLU A 61 7.70 0.78 4.98
C GLU A 61 7.62 2.31 5.05
N LEU A 62 8.38 3.03 4.22
CA LEU A 62 8.34 4.49 4.19
C LEU A 62 6.94 4.99 3.84
N MET A 63 6.28 4.35 2.87
CA MET A 63 4.91 4.68 2.48
C MET A 63 3.93 4.39 3.62
N LEU A 64 4.05 3.24 4.28
CA LEU A 64 3.22 2.89 5.44
C LEU A 64 3.36 3.93 6.56
N ARG A 65 4.59 4.32 6.91
CA ARG A 65 4.87 5.37 7.91
C ARG A 65 4.30 6.73 7.49
N LYS A 66 4.39 7.08 6.20
CA LYS A 66 3.91 8.35 5.66
C LYS A 66 2.38 8.47 5.72
N ILE A 67 1.65 7.42 5.37
CA ILE A 67 0.18 7.45 5.37
C ILE A 67 -0.42 7.19 6.76
N GLY A 68 0.30 6.45 7.61
CA GLY A 68 -0.15 6.10 8.95
C GLY A 68 -1.08 4.87 8.99
N ALA A 69 -1.26 4.31 10.20
CA ALA A 69 -2.02 3.08 10.41
C ALA A 69 -3.51 3.22 10.03
N LYS A 70 -4.11 4.37 10.35
CA LYS A 70 -5.54 4.66 10.08
C LYS A 70 -5.87 4.64 8.59
N GLU A 71 -5.12 5.40 7.79
CA GLU A 71 -5.30 5.44 6.33
C GLU A 71 -4.97 4.08 5.69
N ALA A 72 -3.91 3.41 6.15
CA ALA A 72 -3.58 2.06 5.68
C ALA A 72 -4.73 1.08 5.92
N TRP A 73 -5.34 1.13 7.10
CA TRP A 73 -6.48 0.29 7.47
C TRP A 73 -7.72 0.59 6.62
N LEU A 74 -8.01 1.87 6.32
CA LEU A 74 -9.11 2.23 5.41
C LEU A 74 -8.90 1.68 4.00
N ARG A 75 -7.66 1.76 3.47
CA ARG A 75 -7.34 1.20 2.15
C ARG A 75 -7.51 -0.31 2.11
N LEU A 76 -7.06 -1.01 3.16
CA LEU A 76 -7.27 -2.45 3.30
C LEU A 76 -8.76 -2.80 3.37
N ARG A 77 -9.57 -2.00 4.09
CA ARG A 77 -11.03 -2.21 4.19
C ARG A 77 -11.79 -2.06 2.88
N LYS A 78 -11.30 -1.21 1.97
CA LYS A 78 -11.90 -1.10 0.61
C LYS A 78 -11.81 -2.42 -0.15
N ILE A 79 -10.80 -3.24 0.13
CA ILE A 79 -10.60 -4.56 -0.46
C ILE A 79 -11.32 -5.64 0.36
N ASN A 80 -11.22 -5.58 1.68
CA ASN A 80 -11.80 -6.55 2.60
C ASN A 80 -12.61 -5.86 3.71
N LYS A 81 -13.93 -5.85 3.58
CA LYS A 81 -14.83 -5.23 4.58
C LYS A 81 -14.80 -5.92 5.95
N ALA A 82 -14.37 -7.17 6.03
CA ALA A 82 -14.28 -7.94 7.28
C ALA A 82 -12.96 -7.69 8.06
N LEU A 83 -12.22 -6.63 7.73
CA LEU A 83 -10.97 -6.30 8.41
C LEU A 83 -11.21 -5.95 9.89
N THR A 84 -10.49 -6.62 10.79
CA THR A 84 -10.64 -6.42 12.23
C THR A 84 -9.80 -5.23 12.73
N VAL A 85 -10.16 -4.72 13.91
CA VAL A 85 -9.37 -3.68 14.61
C VAL A 85 -7.97 -4.19 15.00
N ASN A 86 -7.78 -5.50 15.16
CA ASN A 86 -6.45 -6.08 15.41
C ASN A 86 -5.45 -5.76 14.30
N ILE A 87 -5.92 -5.65 13.06
CA ILE A 87 -5.07 -5.23 11.94
C ILE A 87 -4.63 -3.77 12.08
N LEU A 88 -5.50 -2.90 12.60
CA LEU A 88 -5.15 -1.51 12.90
C LEU A 88 -4.05 -1.44 13.98
N TYR A 89 -4.14 -2.27 15.03
CA TYR A 89 -3.09 -2.38 16.04
C TYR A 89 -1.78 -2.92 15.45
N SER A 90 -1.84 -3.94 14.59
CA SER A 90 -0.66 -4.48 13.91
C SER A 90 0.03 -3.43 13.05
N LEU A 91 -0.73 -2.61 12.33
CA LEU A 91 -0.20 -1.51 11.54
C LEU A 91 0.43 -0.42 12.41
N GLN A 92 -0.20 -0.06 13.52
CA GLN A 92 0.37 0.93 14.45
C GLN A 92 1.67 0.41 15.08
N GLY A 93 1.68 -0.84 15.56
CA GLY A 93 2.88 -1.47 16.11
C GLY A 93 4.00 -1.57 15.06
N ALA A 94 3.66 -1.91 13.81
CA ALA A 94 4.62 -1.92 12.70
C ALA A 94 5.27 -0.53 12.49
N ILE A 95 4.48 0.53 12.52
CA ILE A 95 4.97 1.91 12.41
C ILE A 95 5.80 2.31 13.64
N GLU A 96 5.44 1.89 14.84
CA GLU A 96 6.22 2.21 16.04
C GLU A 96 7.46 1.33 16.21
N GLY A 97 7.60 0.27 15.39
CA GLY A 97 8.68 -0.71 15.54
C GLY A 97 8.51 -1.61 16.76
N VAL A 98 7.27 -1.75 17.27
CA VAL A 98 6.95 -2.55 18.46
C VAL A 98 5.89 -3.62 18.16
N HIS A 99 5.81 -4.64 19.00
CA HIS A 99 4.76 -5.66 18.85
C HIS A 99 3.38 -5.05 19.17
N ALA A 100 2.32 -5.43 18.47
CA ALA A 100 0.99 -4.82 18.67
C ALA A 100 0.48 -4.94 20.13
N ALA A 101 0.88 -6.02 20.82
CA ALA A 101 0.54 -6.24 22.23
C ALA A 101 1.23 -5.28 23.22
N THR A 102 2.29 -4.58 22.80
CA THR A 102 3.00 -3.60 23.65
C THR A 102 2.49 -2.18 23.49
N LEU A 103 1.51 -1.94 22.61
CA LEU A 103 0.87 -0.64 22.47
C LEU A 103 0.17 -0.26 23.80
N PRO A 104 0.37 0.98 24.31
CA PRO A 104 -0.31 1.45 25.52
C PRO A 104 -1.83 1.32 25.42
N THR A 105 -2.47 0.97 26.54
CA THR A 105 -3.93 0.79 26.60
C THR A 105 -4.70 2.00 26.08
N GLN A 106 -4.25 3.21 26.43
CA GLN A 106 -4.86 4.45 25.96
C GLN A 106 -4.86 4.53 24.43
N GLN A 107 -3.73 4.26 23.79
CA GLN A 107 -3.61 4.32 22.34
C GLN A 107 -4.45 3.24 21.65
N ARG A 108 -4.53 2.03 22.23
CA ARG A 108 -5.42 0.98 21.72
C ARG A 108 -6.88 1.44 21.77
N GLN A 109 -7.31 2.06 22.88
CA GLN A 109 -8.65 2.59 23.02
C GLN A 109 -8.97 3.69 22.00
N GLU A 110 -8.02 4.60 21.75
CA GLU A 110 -8.18 5.66 20.73
C GLU A 110 -8.35 5.07 19.32
N LEU A 111 -7.56 4.05 18.98
CA LEU A 111 -7.67 3.35 17.71
C LEU A 111 -8.97 2.55 17.59
N GLU A 112 -9.43 1.94 18.67
CA GLU A 112 -10.69 1.19 18.72
C GLU A 112 -11.91 2.09 18.55
N ASN A 113 -11.94 3.21 19.28
CA ASN A 113 -13.00 4.20 19.19
C ASN A 113 -13.09 4.75 17.77
N TRP A 114 -11.94 5.16 17.21
CA TRP A 114 -11.86 5.64 15.84
C TRP A 114 -12.32 4.57 14.82
N ALA A 115 -11.89 3.32 14.96
CA ALA A 115 -12.31 2.25 14.05
C ALA A 115 -13.82 1.99 14.12
N THR A 116 -14.40 2.08 15.32
CA THR A 116 -15.85 1.94 15.56
C THR A 116 -16.63 3.06 14.91
N GLU A 117 -16.17 4.31 15.01
CA GLU A 117 -16.79 5.46 14.33
C GLU A 117 -16.78 5.27 12.81
N GLN A 118 -15.64 4.88 12.25
CA GLN A 118 -15.51 4.62 10.81
C GLN A 118 -16.39 3.46 10.32
N MET A 119 -16.61 2.44 11.15
CA MET A 119 -17.54 1.35 10.84
C MET A 119 -18.98 1.86 10.75
N ARG A 120 -19.42 2.68 11.72
CA ARG A 120 -20.77 3.26 11.75
C ARG A 120 -21.05 4.17 10.55
N GLU A 121 -20.08 5.01 10.19
CA GLU A 121 -20.18 5.88 9.00
C GLU A 121 -20.35 5.07 7.71
N SER A 122 -19.68 3.92 7.59
CA SER A 122 -19.79 3.06 6.41
C SER A 122 -21.14 2.36 6.24
N GLU A 123 -21.88 2.15 7.34
CA GLU A 123 -23.21 1.51 7.33
C GLU A 123 -24.33 2.53 7.13
N GLY A 124 -24.15 3.77 7.61
CA GLY A 124 -25.15 4.84 7.50
C GLY A 124 -25.40 5.38 6.09
N TYR A 125 -24.52 5.12 5.12
CA TYR A 125 -24.64 5.56 3.72
C TYR A 125 -25.21 4.51 2.76
N SER A 126 -25.65 3.35 3.27
CA SER A 126 -26.24 2.27 2.46
C SER A 126 -27.79 2.21 2.52
N GLY A 127 -28.44 3.27 3.03
CA GLY A 127 -29.90 3.38 3.18
C GLY A 127 -30.52 4.35 2.19
#